data_AF-A0A7R8A1D3-F1
#
_entry.id   AF-A0A7R8A1D3-F1
#
_cell.length_a   1.000
_cell.length_b   1.000
_cell.length_c   1.000
_cell.angle_alpha   90.00
_cell.angle_beta   90.00
_cell.angle_gamma   90.00
#
_symmetry.space_group_name_H-M   'P 1'
#
loop_
_entity.id
_entity.type
_entity.pdbx_description
1 polymer ?
#
loop_
_entity_poly.entity_id
_entity_poly.type
_entity_poly.pdbx_seq_one_letter_code
_entity_poly.pdbx_strand_id
1 'polypeptide(L)'
;MPSSTTRNRVILEGLFKTILEWRKNVPKDGHVNIRSLKDVEHVVQFDFENLDNAESNLALVPPVLFKPMDLADLEKHPVDPELAREFLDIDQDDSNRDFPIGPIHHVRQISTLIEDRTTREARSQQNLYSVEAPESTFWLEAILAYNYSNNGWWTTECLVEPCSDNGKVYPHLAFHLLDNKEAWEDAILYSELCAIVEAMKGRANQRLVDSESAREELDECDGRGKEAHPYLFDNEEHFPVLIVSCVLPQHARLFMACMSQRKLVIRQSKLYSFEWKDEAPVDLFARVYLSKPLVPRI
;
A
#
# COMPACT_ATOMS: atom_id res chain seq x y z
N MET A 1 -0.01 -26.72 19.63
CA MET A 1 0.88 -25.70 18.99
C MET A 1 -0.02 -24.58 18.47
N PRO A 2 0.38 -23.30 18.53
CA PRO A 2 -0.42 -22.22 17.93
C PRO A 2 -0.61 -22.47 16.44
N SER A 3 -1.75 -22.07 15.87
CA SER A 3 -1.96 -22.10 14.42
C SER A 3 -0.93 -21.20 13.73
N SER A 4 -0.64 -21.48 12.45
CA SER A 4 0.30 -20.70 11.62
C SER A 4 -0.04 -19.21 11.65
N THR A 5 -1.32 -18.87 11.52
CA THR A 5 -1.82 -17.49 11.56
C THR A 5 -1.57 -16.79 12.90
N THR A 6 -1.73 -17.48 14.05
CA THR A 6 -1.38 -16.92 15.36
C THR A 6 0.10 -16.51 15.42
N ARG A 7 1.00 -17.27 14.78
CA ARG A 7 2.43 -16.94 14.76
C ARG A 7 2.74 -15.75 13.85
N ASN A 8 2.10 -15.65 12.69
CA ASN A 8 2.30 -14.50 11.79
C ASN A 8 1.82 -13.19 12.45
N ARG A 9 0.70 -13.21 13.19
CA ARG A 9 0.26 -12.07 14.01
C ARG A 9 1.33 -11.66 15.04
N VAL A 10 1.94 -12.63 15.74
CA VAL A 10 3.01 -12.36 16.73
C VAL A 10 4.24 -11.73 16.07
N ILE A 11 4.62 -12.17 14.87
CA ILE A 11 5.75 -11.61 14.13
C ILE A 11 5.46 -10.16 13.71
N LEU A 12 4.29 -9.92 13.11
CA LEU A 12 3.86 -8.58 12.71
C LEU A 12 3.80 -7.63 13.92
N GLU A 13 3.32 -8.11 15.07
CA GLU A 13 3.31 -7.34 16.32
C GLU A 13 4.73 -7.05 16.86
N GLY A 14 5.66 -8.00 16.72
CA GLY A 14 7.07 -7.81 17.08
C GLY A 14 7.77 -6.80 16.17
N LEU A 15 7.52 -6.88 14.86
CA LEU A 15 8.00 -5.90 13.88
C LEU A 15 7.41 -4.52 14.17
N PHE A 16 6.11 -4.44 14.49
CA PHE A 16 5.44 -3.20 14.85
C PHE A 16 6.09 -2.53 16.07
N LYS A 17 6.38 -3.28 17.13
CA LYS A 17 7.10 -2.76 18.29
C LYS A 17 8.49 -2.24 17.93
N THR A 18 9.20 -2.98 17.08
CA THR A 18 10.55 -2.59 16.61
C THR A 18 10.50 -1.26 15.86
N ILE A 19 9.56 -1.07 14.94
CA ILE A 19 9.44 0.19 14.19
C ILE A 19 9.02 1.36 15.09
N LEU A 20 8.17 1.13 16.11
CA LEU A 20 7.83 2.16 17.08
C LEU A 20 9.04 2.61 17.92
N GLU A 21 9.92 1.68 18.28
CA GLU A 21 11.18 1.99 18.97
C GLU A 21 12.12 2.82 18.08
N TRP A 22 12.19 2.48 16.79
CA TRP A 22 13.01 3.20 15.81
C TRP A 22 12.53 4.63 15.55
N ARG A 23 11.23 4.91 15.71
CA ARG A 23 10.61 6.23 15.42
C ARG A 23 11.40 7.41 15.98
N LYS A 24 11.96 7.26 17.18
CA LYS A 24 12.71 8.31 17.90
C LYS A 24 14.10 8.59 17.33
N ASN A 25 14.66 7.65 16.58
CA ASN A 25 16.04 7.67 16.11
C ASN A 25 16.14 7.49 14.59
N VAL A 26 15.08 7.81 13.83
CA VAL A 26 15.11 7.72 12.38
C VAL A 26 16.09 8.76 11.82
N PRO A 27 17.05 8.38 10.95
CA PRO A 27 17.94 9.31 10.28
C PRO A 27 17.20 10.43 9.57
N LYS A 28 17.85 11.59 9.36
CA LYS A 28 17.23 12.75 8.70
C LYS A 28 16.76 12.45 7.27
N ASP A 29 17.54 11.63 6.56
CA ASP A 29 17.25 11.14 5.21
C ASP A 29 16.10 10.12 5.19
N GLY A 30 15.65 9.63 6.34
CA GLY A 30 14.53 8.69 6.47
C GLY A 30 14.87 7.22 6.24
N HIS A 31 16.09 6.88 5.80
CA HIS A 31 16.44 5.50 5.45
C HIS A 31 16.75 4.66 6.69
N VAL A 32 16.32 3.39 6.66
CA VAL A 32 16.55 2.43 7.75
C VAL A 32 17.22 1.15 7.26
N ASN A 33 18.08 0.59 8.10
CA ASN A 33 18.74 -0.67 7.80
C ASN A 33 17.93 -1.85 8.35
N ILE A 34 17.22 -2.55 7.46
CA ILE A 34 16.42 -3.71 7.81
C ILE A 34 17.16 -5.04 7.72
N ARG A 35 18.45 -5.05 7.31
CA ARG A 35 19.23 -6.30 7.16
C ARG A 35 19.44 -7.04 8.48
N SER A 36 19.31 -6.34 9.62
CA SER A 36 19.41 -6.93 10.95
C SER A 36 18.12 -7.61 11.41
N LEU A 37 17.00 -7.36 10.73
CA LEU A 37 15.70 -7.95 11.06
C LEU A 37 15.63 -9.38 10.52
N LYS A 38 15.72 -10.36 11.41
CA LYS A 38 15.74 -11.80 11.04
C LYS A 38 14.45 -12.28 10.38
N ASP A 39 13.35 -11.62 10.68
CA ASP A 39 12.00 -11.98 10.22
C ASP A 39 11.60 -11.17 8.98
N VAL A 40 12.52 -10.42 8.37
CA VAL A 40 12.28 -9.65 7.14
C VAL A 40 13.21 -10.13 6.03
N GLU A 41 12.66 -10.33 4.85
CA GLU A 41 13.38 -10.58 3.61
C GLU A 41 13.06 -9.46 2.64
N HIS A 42 14.10 -8.81 2.11
CA HIS A 42 13.97 -7.67 1.21
C HIS A 42 14.55 -8.02 -0.15
N VAL A 43 13.68 -8.12 -1.14
CA VAL A 43 14.00 -8.40 -2.54
C VAL A 43 13.96 -7.07 -3.29
N VAL A 44 15.13 -6.56 -3.65
CA VAL A 44 15.29 -5.30 -4.39
C VAL A 44 15.29 -5.56 -5.89
N GLN A 45 15.01 -4.51 -6.68
CA GLN A 45 14.95 -4.57 -8.16
C GLN A 45 14.00 -5.66 -8.67
N PHE A 46 12.90 -5.92 -7.96
CA PHE A 46 11.88 -6.86 -8.42
C PHE A 46 11.19 -6.29 -9.67
N ASP A 47 10.96 -7.13 -10.66
CA ASP A 47 10.36 -6.74 -11.93
C ASP A 47 8.82 -6.72 -11.82
N PHE A 48 8.27 -5.51 -11.79
CA PHE A 48 6.82 -5.27 -11.80
C PHE A 48 6.25 -5.08 -13.20
N GLU A 49 7.10 -4.96 -14.23
CA GLU A 49 6.68 -4.74 -15.62
C GLU A 49 6.13 -6.03 -16.25
N ASN A 50 6.57 -7.20 -15.76
CA ASN A 50 6.23 -8.52 -16.31
C ASN A 50 5.35 -9.36 -15.37
N LEU A 51 4.20 -8.81 -14.96
CA LEU A 51 3.25 -9.46 -14.03
C LEU A 51 1.97 -10.00 -14.67
N ASP A 52 1.87 -10.03 -16.00
CA ASP A 52 0.64 -10.47 -16.69
C ASP A 52 0.43 -12.00 -16.65
N ASN A 53 1.50 -12.78 -16.42
CA ASN A 53 1.42 -14.23 -16.34
C ASN A 53 1.12 -14.70 -14.91
N ALA A 54 -0.17 -14.95 -14.65
CA ALA A 54 -0.66 -15.45 -13.37
C ALA A 54 0.00 -16.78 -12.91
N GLU A 55 0.28 -17.71 -13.83
CA GLU A 55 0.90 -18.99 -13.49
C GLU A 55 2.35 -18.80 -13.05
N SER A 56 3.11 -17.97 -13.76
CA SER A 56 4.48 -17.60 -13.38
C SER A 56 4.52 -16.86 -12.05
N ASN A 57 3.59 -15.93 -11.83
CA ASN A 57 3.49 -15.17 -10.58
C ASN A 57 3.22 -16.05 -9.36
N LEU A 58 2.32 -17.04 -9.51
CA LEU A 58 2.02 -18.00 -8.45
C LEU A 58 3.14 -19.02 -8.21
N ALA A 59 4.00 -19.25 -9.21
CA ALA A 59 5.15 -20.15 -9.09
C ALA A 59 6.36 -19.52 -8.38
N LEU A 60 6.38 -18.20 -8.20
CA LEU A 60 7.41 -17.51 -7.41
C LEU A 60 7.37 -17.93 -5.94
N VAL A 61 8.50 -17.78 -5.24
CA VAL A 61 8.62 -18.07 -3.82
C VAL A 61 9.04 -16.80 -3.06
N PRO A 62 8.15 -16.17 -2.27
CA PRO A 62 6.71 -16.43 -2.17
C PRO A 62 5.93 -16.07 -3.44
N PRO A 63 4.69 -16.55 -3.62
CA PRO A 63 3.90 -16.18 -4.79
C PRO A 63 3.66 -14.66 -4.84
N VAL A 64 3.50 -14.11 -6.04
CA VAL A 64 2.89 -12.79 -6.23
C VAL A 64 1.38 -12.99 -6.21
N LEU A 65 0.71 -12.37 -5.24
CA LEU A 65 -0.72 -12.53 -4.97
C LEU A 65 -1.59 -11.43 -5.59
N PHE A 66 -0.99 -10.55 -6.38
CA PHE A 66 -1.67 -9.48 -7.09
C PHE A 66 -1.60 -9.75 -8.59
N LYS A 67 -2.75 -9.71 -9.27
CA LYS A 67 -2.80 -9.71 -10.73
C LYS A 67 -3.15 -8.31 -11.22
N PRO A 68 -2.23 -7.58 -11.86
CA PRO A 68 -2.51 -6.27 -12.46
C PRO A 68 -3.67 -6.29 -13.45
N MET A 69 -4.30 -5.14 -13.63
CA MET A 69 -5.25 -4.94 -14.71
C MET A 69 -4.52 -5.06 -16.07
N ASP A 70 -5.12 -5.78 -17.01
CA ASP A 70 -4.60 -5.92 -18.36
C ASP A 70 -4.59 -4.52 -19.03
N LEU A 71 -3.52 -4.17 -19.77
CA LEU A 71 -3.38 -2.83 -20.37
C LEU A 71 -4.56 -2.49 -21.30
N ALA A 72 -4.95 -3.43 -22.15
CA ALA A 72 -6.07 -3.28 -23.06
C ALA A 72 -7.42 -3.05 -22.35
N ASP A 73 -7.55 -3.50 -21.09
CA ASP A 73 -8.72 -3.20 -20.28
C ASP A 73 -8.63 -1.80 -19.68
N LEU A 74 -7.45 -1.39 -19.22
CA LEU A 74 -7.24 -0.05 -18.67
C LEU A 74 -7.43 1.04 -19.74
N GLU A 75 -7.07 0.77 -21.00
CA GLU A 75 -7.28 1.70 -22.14
C GLU A 75 -8.76 1.94 -22.48
N LYS A 76 -9.67 1.02 -22.13
CA LYS A 76 -11.13 1.25 -22.24
C LYS A 76 -11.62 2.30 -21.23
N HIS A 77 -10.79 2.52 -20.21
CA HIS A 77 -10.82 3.42 -19.05
C HIS A 77 -10.22 4.82 -19.17
N PRO A 78 -10.35 5.62 -20.26
CA PRO A 78 -9.57 6.85 -20.38
C PRO A 78 -9.95 7.87 -19.31
N VAL A 79 -8.97 8.67 -18.88
CA VAL A 79 -9.21 9.80 -17.99
C VAL A 79 -10.02 10.85 -18.74
N ASP A 80 -11.08 11.36 -18.10
CA ASP A 80 -11.81 12.51 -18.62
C ASP A 80 -10.90 13.76 -18.55
N PRO A 81 -10.58 14.41 -19.68
CA PRO A 81 -9.73 15.60 -19.69
C PRO A 81 -10.27 16.76 -18.85
N GLU A 82 -11.59 16.85 -18.63
CA GLU A 82 -12.20 17.90 -17.80
C GLU A 82 -12.04 17.63 -16.30
N LEU A 83 -11.84 16.36 -15.91
CA LEU A 83 -11.63 15.95 -14.52
C LEU A 83 -10.16 15.73 -14.18
N ALA A 84 -9.29 15.62 -15.19
CA ALA A 84 -7.86 15.42 -15.02
C ALA A 84 -7.24 16.57 -14.21
N ARG A 85 -6.63 16.23 -13.07
CA ARG A 85 -5.94 17.21 -12.24
C ARG A 85 -4.65 17.65 -12.92
N GLU A 86 -4.27 18.90 -12.64
CA GLU A 86 -3.03 19.46 -13.13
C GLU A 86 -1.83 18.67 -12.58
N PHE A 87 -0.82 18.51 -13.43
CA PHE A 87 0.47 17.94 -13.08
C PHE A 87 1.55 18.84 -13.65
N LEU A 88 2.52 19.21 -12.82
CA LEU A 88 3.60 20.09 -13.20
C LEU A 88 4.89 19.29 -13.30
N ASP A 89 5.61 19.57 -14.38
CA ASP A 89 6.94 19.04 -14.57
C ASP A 89 7.90 19.69 -13.56
N ILE A 90 8.99 18.98 -13.22
CA ILE A 90 9.89 19.36 -12.13
C ILE A 90 10.53 20.74 -12.30
N ASP A 91 10.68 21.22 -13.54
CA ASP A 91 11.31 22.50 -13.90
C ASP A 91 10.29 23.59 -14.26
N GLN A 92 8.99 23.30 -14.17
CA GLN A 92 7.96 24.26 -14.51
C GLN A 92 7.88 25.37 -13.46
N ASP A 93 7.98 26.63 -13.92
CA ASP A 93 7.90 27.81 -13.06
C ASP A 93 6.50 27.96 -12.45
N ASP A 94 6.43 27.88 -11.12
CA ASP A 94 5.22 28.00 -10.32
C ASP A 94 5.17 29.33 -9.54
N SER A 95 6.14 30.23 -9.75
CA SER A 95 6.34 31.44 -8.96
C SER A 95 5.17 32.43 -9.00
N ASN A 96 4.32 32.33 -10.03
CA ASN A 96 3.11 33.14 -10.19
C ASN A 96 1.87 32.57 -9.47
N ARG A 97 1.98 31.42 -8.78
CA ARG A 97 0.88 30.86 -8.00
C ARG A 97 0.71 31.61 -6.68
N ASP A 98 -0.54 31.80 -6.26
CA ASP A 98 -0.87 32.36 -4.94
C ASP A 98 -0.28 31.53 -3.78
N PHE A 99 -0.06 30.23 -4.02
CA PHE A 99 0.54 29.29 -3.08
C PHE A 99 1.70 28.54 -3.76
N PRO A 100 2.95 28.78 -3.33
CA PRO A 100 4.12 28.06 -3.86
C PRO A 100 4.02 26.56 -3.61
N ILE A 101 4.56 25.77 -4.53
CA ILE A 101 4.56 24.31 -4.44
C ILE A 101 5.66 23.87 -3.49
N GLY A 102 5.22 23.41 -2.32
CA GLY A 102 6.11 22.75 -1.37
C GLY A 102 6.44 21.30 -1.76
N PRO A 103 7.45 20.68 -1.13
CA PRO A 103 7.85 19.30 -1.40
C PRO A 103 6.71 18.27 -1.37
N ILE A 104 5.76 18.40 -0.45
CA ILE A 104 4.62 17.48 -0.34
C ILE A 104 3.68 17.54 -1.56
N HIS A 105 3.62 18.67 -2.26
CA HIS A 105 2.78 18.84 -3.43
C HIS A 105 3.34 18.05 -4.63
N HIS A 106 4.66 17.99 -4.80
CA HIS A 106 5.28 17.15 -5.83
C HIS A 106 4.93 15.68 -5.65
N VAL A 107 5.06 15.18 -4.42
CA VAL A 107 4.71 13.80 -4.07
C VAL A 107 3.22 13.53 -4.26
N ARG A 108 2.36 14.47 -3.87
CA ARG A 108 0.91 14.36 -4.03
C ARG A 108 0.49 14.36 -5.51
N GLN A 109 1.13 15.15 -6.36
CA GLN A 109 0.84 15.17 -7.80
C GLN A 109 1.01 13.80 -8.47
N ILE A 110 2.00 13.01 -8.03
CA ILE A 110 2.19 11.63 -8.49
C ILE A 110 1.00 10.76 -8.09
N SER A 111 0.63 10.81 -6.81
CA SER A 111 -0.52 10.07 -6.28
C SER A 111 -1.79 10.42 -7.04
N THR A 112 -2.04 11.71 -7.30
CA THR A 112 -3.24 12.17 -8.03
C THR A 112 -3.22 11.79 -9.50
N LEU A 113 -2.05 11.80 -10.16
CA LEU A 113 -1.91 11.39 -11.56
C LEU A 113 -2.25 9.90 -11.74
N ILE A 114 -1.76 9.05 -10.82
CA ILE A 114 -2.10 7.63 -10.80
C ILE A 114 -3.57 7.44 -10.43
N GLU A 115 -4.08 8.18 -9.44
CA GLU A 115 -5.47 8.10 -9.03
C GLU A 115 -6.43 8.45 -10.17
N ASP A 116 -6.19 9.54 -10.89
CA ASP A 116 -6.98 9.96 -12.06
C ASP A 116 -6.99 8.87 -13.14
N ARG A 117 -5.85 8.20 -13.34
CA ARG A 117 -5.75 7.09 -14.29
C ARG A 117 -6.55 5.85 -13.86
N THR A 118 -6.87 5.74 -12.58
CA THR A 118 -7.57 4.60 -11.96
C THR A 118 -9.04 4.91 -11.76
N THR A 119 -9.75 5.19 -12.87
CA THR A 119 -11.15 5.65 -12.83
C THR A 119 -12.07 4.73 -12.05
N ARG A 120 -13.23 5.24 -11.65
CA ARG A 120 -14.25 4.46 -10.93
C ARG A 120 -14.66 3.21 -11.70
N GLU A 121 -14.79 3.31 -13.02
CA GLU A 121 -15.14 2.23 -13.93
C GLU A 121 -14.03 1.17 -13.98
N ALA A 122 -12.76 1.60 -14.05
CA ALA A 122 -11.61 0.69 -14.02
C ALA A 122 -11.51 -0.07 -12.68
N ARG A 123 -11.71 0.61 -11.55
CA ARG A 123 -11.80 -0.02 -10.21
C ARG A 123 -12.96 -1.01 -10.14
N SER A 124 -14.13 -0.62 -10.62
CA SER A 124 -15.32 -1.47 -10.63
C SER A 124 -15.12 -2.72 -11.49
N GLN A 125 -14.46 -2.62 -12.64
CA GLN A 125 -14.12 -3.77 -13.48
C GLN A 125 -13.20 -4.77 -12.76
N GLN A 126 -12.29 -4.30 -11.90
CA GLN A 126 -11.44 -5.16 -11.07
C GLN A 126 -12.10 -5.58 -9.75
N ASN A 127 -13.37 -5.20 -9.54
CA ASN A 127 -14.12 -5.46 -8.32
C ASN A 127 -13.41 -4.94 -7.06
N LEU A 128 -12.88 -3.71 -7.15
CA LEU A 128 -12.19 -3.02 -6.06
C LEU A 128 -13.04 -1.88 -5.51
N TYR A 129 -12.93 -1.61 -4.21
CA TYR A 129 -13.61 -0.50 -3.54
C TYR A 129 -12.69 0.21 -2.55
N SER A 130 -13.02 1.46 -2.22
CA SER A 130 -12.26 2.28 -1.28
C SER A 130 -12.44 1.79 0.16
N VAL A 131 -11.37 1.78 0.95
CA VAL A 131 -11.43 1.39 2.36
C VAL A 131 -11.65 2.63 3.24
N GLU A 132 -12.87 2.81 3.72
CA GLU A 132 -13.26 3.98 4.51
C GLU A 132 -13.74 3.57 5.92
N ALA A 133 -13.53 4.45 6.90
CA ALA A 133 -14.16 4.30 8.21
C ALA A 133 -15.54 5.00 8.18
N PRO A 134 -16.59 4.43 8.80
CA PRO A 134 -16.62 3.20 9.59
C PRO A 134 -16.92 1.93 8.76
N GLU A 135 -17.02 2.01 7.43
CA GLU A 135 -17.38 0.88 6.57
C GLU A 135 -16.42 -0.33 6.72
N SER A 136 -15.16 -0.07 7.05
CA SER A 136 -14.15 -1.10 7.35
C SER A 136 -13.62 -0.98 8.78
N THR A 137 -13.58 -2.11 9.49
CA THR A 137 -12.94 -2.25 10.81
C THR A 137 -11.41 -2.22 10.74
N PHE A 138 -10.82 -2.13 9.54
CA PHE A 138 -9.37 -2.06 9.34
C PHE A 138 -8.73 -0.89 10.12
N TRP A 139 -9.38 0.27 10.11
CA TRP A 139 -8.89 1.49 10.75
C TRP A 139 -8.85 1.42 12.29
N LEU A 140 -9.53 0.44 12.90
CA LEU A 140 -9.43 0.17 14.34
C LEU A 140 -8.09 -0.48 14.74
N GLU A 141 -7.34 -1.00 13.76
CA GLU A 141 -6.11 -1.78 13.97
C GLU A 141 -4.87 -1.16 13.30
N ALA A 142 -5.07 -0.23 12.35
CA ALA A 142 -4.00 0.40 11.57
C ALA A 142 -4.10 1.93 11.61
N ILE A 143 -2.98 2.56 11.94
CA ILE A 143 -2.78 4.00 11.77
C ILE A 143 -1.74 4.16 10.67
N LEU A 144 -2.11 4.73 9.54
CA LEU A 144 -1.23 4.82 8.36
C LEU A 144 -0.78 6.25 8.08
N ALA A 145 -0.55 7.01 9.15
CA ALA A 145 0.03 8.34 9.10
C ALA A 145 0.87 8.59 10.36
N TYR A 146 2.16 8.87 10.19
CA TYR A 146 3.09 9.04 11.30
C TYR A 146 4.14 10.10 11.02
N ASN A 147 4.54 10.81 12.08
CA ASN A 147 5.66 11.74 11.96
C ASN A 147 6.99 10.98 11.98
N TYR A 148 7.96 11.52 11.26
CA TYR A 148 9.38 11.19 11.39
C TYR A 148 9.96 11.82 12.67
N SER A 149 9.31 11.64 13.82
CA SER A 149 9.56 12.46 15.01
C SER A 149 9.53 13.97 14.65
N ASN A 150 10.67 14.65 14.62
CA ASN A 150 10.79 16.09 14.30
C ASN A 150 11.17 16.36 12.83
N ASN A 151 11.25 15.34 11.98
CA ASN A 151 11.84 15.42 10.64
C ASN A 151 10.82 15.31 9.49
N GLY A 152 9.56 15.69 9.74
CA GLY A 152 8.47 15.66 8.75
C GLY A 152 7.37 14.66 9.07
N TRP A 153 6.46 14.48 8.13
CA TRP A 153 5.29 13.59 8.22
C TRP A 153 5.14 12.82 6.92
N TRP A 154 4.70 11.57 7.02
CA TRP A 154 4.22 10.79 5.89
C TRP A 154 2.78 10.35 6.15
N THR A 155 2.05 10.04 5.08
CA THR A 155 0.67 9.57 5.14
C THR A 155 0.40 8.57 4.03
N THR A 156 -0.58 7.71 4.22
CA THR A 156 -1.15 6.93 3.12
C THR A 156 -2.48 7.52 2.68
N GLU A 157 -2.78 7.37 1.40
CA GLU A 157 -4.04 7.80 0.77
C GLU A 157 -4.50 6.71 -0.22
N CYS A 158 -5.70 6.85 -0.78
CA CYS A 158 -6.23 5.95 -1.81
C CYS A 158 -6.17 4.47 -1.40
N LEU A 159 -6.71 4.10 -0.23
CA LEU A 159 -6.76 2.70 0.15
C LEU A 159 -7.86 1.98 -0.64
N VAL A 160 -7.53 0.85 -1.26
CA VAL A 160 -8.49 -0.02 -1.94
C VAL A 160 -8.33 -1.46 -1.53
N GLU A 161 -9.45 -2.18 -1.49
CA GLU A 161 -9.48 -3.62 -1.30
C GLU A 161 -10.49 -4.29 -2.26
N PRO A 162 -10.37 -5.60 -2.49
CA PRO A 162 -11.31 -6.33 -3.34
C PRO A 162 -12.65 -6.53 -2.64
N CYS A 163 -13.74 -6.33 -3.36
CA CYS A 163 -15.06 -6.71 -2.89
C CYS A 163 -15.10 -8.23 -2.65
N SER A 164 -15.99 -8.65 -1.75
CA SER A 164 -16.26 -10.07 -1.57
C SER A 164 -16.84 -10.68 -2.85
N ASP A 165 -16.45 -11.92 -3.15
CA ASP A 165 -16.94 -12.68 -4.30
C ASP A 165 -17.47 -14.03 -3.82
N ASN A 166 -18.78 -14.26 -3.97
CA ASN A 166 -19.46 -15.49 -3.53
C ASN A 166 -19.18 -15.85 -2.05
N GLY A 167 -19.15 -14.83 -1.18
CA GLY A 167 -18.87 -14.99 0.25
C GLY A 167 -17.38 -15.14 0.60
N LYS A 168 -16.49 -15.18 -0.40
CA LYS A 168 -15.05 -15.14 -0.18
C LYS A 168 -14.59 -13.70 0.03
N VAL A 169 -13.96 -13.45 1.16
CA VAL A 169 -13.24 -12.20 1.45
C VAL A 169 -11.76 -12.36 1.13
N TYR A 170 -11.12 -11.25 0.77
CA TYR A 170 -9.72 -11.24 0.36
C TYR A 170 -8.90 -10.37 1.30
N PRO A 171 -7.74 -10.84 1.80
CA PRO A 171 -6.88 -10.06 2.70
C PRO A 171 -6.03 -9.00 1.97
N HIS A 172 -6.32 -8.73 0.70
CA HIS A 172 -5.48 -7.89 -0.14
C HIS A 172 -5.79 -6.43 0.16
N LEU A 173 -4.73 -5.63 0.22
CA LEU A 173 -4.85 -4.19 0.41
C LEU A 173 -3.86 -3.47 -0.50
N ALA A 174 -4.31 -2.46 -1.21
CA ALA A 174 -3.44 -1.59 -2.00
C ALA A 174 -3.64 -0.13 -1.61
N PHE A 175 -2.58 0.68 -1.60
CA PHE A 175 -2.68 2.10 -1.28
C PHE A 175 -1.48 2.91 -1.76
N HIS A 176 -1.63 4.23 -1.74
CA HIS A 176 -0.54 5.16 -2.00
C HIS A 176 0.11 5.59 -0.69
N LEU A 177 1.43 5.65 -0.66
CA LEU A 177 2.22 6.25 0.43
C LEU A 177 2.84 7.53 -0.08
N LEU A 178 2.66 8.62 0.65
CA LEU A 178 3.20 9.93 0.35
C LEU A 178 4.25 10.28 1.40
N ASP A 179 5.50 10.41 0.97
CA ASP A 179 6.62 10.80 1.84
C ASP A 179 7.48 11.88 1.19
N ASN A 180 7.83 12.92 1.95
CA ASN A 180 8.66 14.03 1.49
C ASN A 180 10.17 13.77 1.65
N LYS A 181 10.59 12.50 1.50
CA LYS A 181 11.99 12.08 1.51
C LYS A 181 12.41 11.69 0.11
N GLU A 182 13.68 11.92 -0.19
CA GLU A 182 14.30 11.38 -1.40
C GLU A 182 14.60 9.89 -1.15
N ALA A 183 14.08 9.01 -2.00
CA ALA A 183 14.36 7.58 -1.90
C ALA A 183 15.62 7.21 -2.69
N TRP A 184 16.32 6.17 -2.23
CA TRP A 184 17.44 5.57 -2.96
C TRP A 184 17.10 4.17 -3.49
N GLU A 185 17.72 3.81 -4.60
CA GLU A 185 17.72 2.44 -5.10
C GLU A 185 18.20 1.47 -4.02
N ASP A 186 17.58 0.29 -3.98
CA ASP A 186 17.91 -0.81 -3.07
C ASP A 186 17.83 -0.50 -1.55
N ALA A 187 17.36 0.68 -1.18
CA ALA A 187 17.17 1.10 0.20
C ALA A 187 15.68 1.33 0.50
N ILE A 188 15.29 1.17 1.77
CA ILE A 188 13.92 1.38 2.23
C ILE A 188 13.85 2.55 3.22
N LEU A 189 12.82 3.38 3.08
CA LEU A 189 12.48 4.44 4.00
C LEU A 189 11.76 3.85 5.21
N TYR A 190 11.89 4.53 6.35
CA TYR A 190 11.14 4.18 7.55
C TYR A 190 9.63 4.23 7.31
N SER A 191 9.12 5.23 6.58
CA SER A 191 7.71 5.36 6.21
C SER A 191 7.19 4.15 5.45
N GLU A 192 7.93 3.67 4.45
CA GLU A 192 7.59 2.50 3.64
C GLU A 192 7.52 1.23 4.48
N LEU A 193 8.54 0.99 5.31
CA LEU A 193 8.53 -0.15 6.23
C LEU A 193 7.37 -0.08 7.22
N CYS A 194 7.12 1.11 7.78
CA CYS A 194 6.02 1.32 8.72
C CYS A 194 4.66 1.07 8.08
N ALA A 195 4.43 1.62 6.89
CA ALA A 195 3.18 1.44 6.17
C ALA A 195 2.93 -0.04 5.84
N ILE A 196 3.95 -0.78 5.41
CA ILE A 196 3.86 -2.24 5.18
C ILE A 196 3.47 -2.96 6.47
N VAL A 197 4.23 -2.75 7.56
CA VAL A 197 4.04 -3.48 8.82
C VAL A 197 2.69 -3.16 9.44
N GLU A 198 2.28 -1.89 9.47
CA GLU A 198 0.99 -1.47 10.02
C GLU A 198 -0.20 -1.96 9.19
N ALA A 199 -0.12 -1.88 7.87
CA ALA A 199 -1.17 -2.40 7.01
C ALA A 199 -1.34 -3.91 7.18
N MET A 200 -0.25 -4.66 7.20
CA MET A 200 -0.29 -6.11 7.39
C MET A 200 -0.76 -6.50 8.80
N LYS A 201 -0.27 -5.81 9.84
CA LYS A 201 -0.73 -6.00 11.23
C LYS A 201 -2.22 -5.69 11.36
N GLY A 202 -2.66 -4.56 10.79
CA GLY A 202 -4.06 -4.14 10.80
C GLY A 202 -4.95 -5.17 10.15
N ARG A 203 -4.57 -5.62 8.94
CA ARG A 203 -5.30 -6.66 8.21
C ARG A 203 -5.33 -7.99 8.95
N ALA A 204 -4.23 -8.38 9.59
CA ALA A 204 -4.16 -9.62 10.36
C ALA A 204 -5.03 -9.58 11.63
N ASN A 205 -5.24 -8.41 12.23
CA ASN A 205 -6.04 -8.24 13.45
C ASN A 205 -7.47 -7.74 13.19
N GLN A 206 -7.82 -7.46 11.94
CA GLN A 206 -9.14 -6.96 11.56
C GLN A 206 -10.26 -7.90 12.04
N ARG A 207 -11.32 -7.31 12.58
CA ARG A 207 -12.45 -8.02 13.17
C ARG A 207 -13.61 -8.18 12.19
N LEU A 208 -14.26 -9.34 12.24
CA LEU A 208 -15.49 -9.61 11.49
C LEU A 208 -16.67 -8.99 12.24
N VAL A 209 -17.26 -7.95 11.64
CA VAL A 209 -18.40 -7.23 12.18
C VAL A 209 -19.45 -7.11 11.09
N ASP A 210 -20.55 -7.84 11.24
CA ASP A 210 -21.50 -8.10 10.16
C ASP A 210 -22.57 -7.00 9.99
N SER A 211 -22.63 -6.01 10.91
CA SER A 211 -23.59 -4.90 10.81
C SER A 211 -22.88 -3.54 10.74
N GLU A 212 -23.44 -2.65 9.93
CA GLU A 212 -23.04 -1.24 9.86
C GLU A 212 -23.10 -0.57 11.23
N SER A 213 -24.22 -0.71 11.95
CA SER A 213 -24.40 -0.13 13.28
C SER A 213 -23.33 -0.58 14.30
N ALA A 214 -22.87 -1.82 14.24
CA ALA A 214 -21.83 -2.31 15.15
C ALA A 214 -20.44 -1.80 14.75
N ARG A 215 -20.19 -1.59 13.45
CA ARG A 215 -18.95 -0.95 12.98
C ARG A 215 -18.90 0.51 13.41
N GLU A 216 -20.02 1.24 13.28
CA GLU A 216 -20.17 2.61 13.76
C GLU A 216 -19.94 2.71 15.27
N GLU A 217 -20.59 1.84 16.07
CA GLU A 217 -20.40 1.83 17.54
C GLU A 217 -18.94 1.58 17.93
N LEU A 218 -18.27 0.65 17.23
CA LEU A 218 -16.85 0.39 17.46
C LEU A 218 -16.00 1.61 17.09
N ASP A 219 -16.26 2.26 15.96
CA ASP A 219 -15.52 3.46 15.54
C ASP A 219 -15.70 4.61 16.55
N GLU A 220 -16.94 4.90 16.96
CA GLU A 220 -17.27 5.93 17.97
C GLU A 220 -16.62 5.66 19.35
N CYS A 221 -16.36 4.39 19.66
CA CYS A 221 -15.75 3.97 20.92
C CYS A 221 -14.25 3.62 20.80
N ASP A 222 -13.55 4.06 19.75
CA ASP A 222 -12.13 3.78 19.51
C ASP A 222 -11.80 2.27 19.57
N GLY A 223 -12.72 1.45 19.06
CA GLY A 223 -12.62 -0.02 19.02
C GLY A 223 -12.82 -0.72 20.36
N ARG A 224 -13.27 -0.04 21.43
CA ARG A 224 -13.54 -0.71 22.72
C ARG A 224 -14.57 -1.84 22.53
N GLY A 225 -14.20 -3.06 22.94
CA GLY A 225 -15.08 -4.23 22.85
C GLY A 225 -14.89 -5.07 21.58
N LYS A 226 -14.02 -4.64 20.66
CA LYS A 226 -13.71 -5.37 19.41
C LYS A 226 -13.21 -6.80 19.64
N GLU A 227 -12.67 -7.11 20.82
CA GLU A 227 -12.20 -8.44 21.19
C GLU A 227 -13.32 -9.48 21.28
N ALA A 228 -14.58 -9.04 21.43
CA ALA A 228 -15.75 -9.91 21.38
C ALA A 228 -16.00 -10.49 19.97
N HIS A 229 -15.44 -9.85 18.94
CA HIS A 229 -15.59 -10.26 17.55
C HIS A 229 -14.45 -11.19 17.11
N PRO A 230 -14.76 -12.23 16.29
CA PRO A 230 -13.73 -13.06 15.70
C PRO A 230 -12.89 -12.26 14.69
N TYR A 231 -11.72 -12.78 14.34
CA TYR A 231 -10.91 -12.20 13.26
C TYR A 231 -11.57 -12.45 11.90
N LEU A 232 -11.56 -11.43 11.04
CA LEU A 232 -12.06 -11.52 9.66
C LEU A 232 -11.23 -12.51 8.82
N PHE A 233 -9.91 -12.55 9.08
CA PHE A 233 -8.95 -13.39 8.37
C PHE A 233 -8.28 -14.37 9.34
N ASP A 234 -9.08 -15.21 10.00
CA ASP A 234 -8.62 -16.15 11.01
C ASP A 234 -7.65 -17.22 10.47
N ASN A 235 -7.87 -17.66 9.22
CA ASN A 235 -7.13 -18.72 8.53
C ASN A 235 -6.16 -18.22 7.45
N GLU A 236 -6.04 -16.90 7.24
CA GLU A 236 -5.10 -16.35 6.26
C GLU A 236 -3.65 -16.50 6.75
N GLU A 237 -2.70 -16.70 5.84
CA GLU A 237 -1.28 -16.80 6.18
C GLU A 237 -0.45 -15.65 5.60
N HIS A 238 -0.86 -15.02 4.50
CA HIS A 238 -0.03 -14.14 3.69
C HIS A 238 -0.24 -12.64 3.94
N PHE A 239 -1.47 -12.19 4.18
CA PHE A 239 -1.79 -10.75 4.35
C PHE A 239 -1.12 -9.83 3.30
N PRO A 240 -1.37 -10.06 1.99
CA PRO A 240 -0.69 -9.35 0.92
C PRO A 240 -1.03 -7.86 0.89
N VAL A 241 0.00 -7.02 0.80
CA VAL A 241 -0.13 -5.57 0.63
C VAL A 241 0.63 -5.09 -0.60
N LEU A 242 0.06 -4.11 -1.28
CA LEU A 242 0.65 -3.42 -2.42
C LEU A 242 0.73 -1.92 -2.10
N ILE A 243 1.89 -1.30 -2.31
CA ILE A 243 2.10 0.12 -2.04
C ILE A 243 2.66 0.79 -3.28
N VAL A 244 2.03 1.89 -3.67
CA VAL A 244 2.62 2.91 -4.55
C VAL A 244 3.28 3.94 -3.66
N SER A 245 4.61 3.89 -3.54
CA SER A 245 5.36 4.87 -2.75
C SER A 245 5.74 6.04 -3.64
N CYS A 246 5.16 7.21 -3.35
CA CYS A 246 5.47 8.50 -3.97
C CYS A 246 6.47 9.23 -3.06
N VAL A 247 7.57 9.69 -3.64
CA VAL A 247 8.74 10.22 -2.93
C VAL A 247 9.37 11.39 -3.69
N LEU A 248 10.21 12.18 -3.02
CA LEU A 248 10.93 13.28 -3.68
C LEU A 248 12.04 12.78 -4.61
N PRO A 249 12.47 13.62 -5.58
CA PRO A 249 11.90 14.92 -5.98
C PRO A 249 10.53 14.81 -6.66
N GLN A 250 10.40 13.99 -7.71
CA GLN A 250 9.11 13.53 -8.27
C GLN A 250 9.29 12.09 -8.72
N HIS A 251 9.43 11.16 -7.78
CA HIS A 251 9.70 9.75 -8.05
C HIS A 251 8.65 8.85 -7.42
N ALA A 252 8.51 7.64 -7.97
CA ALA A 252 7.70 6.60 -7.37
C ALA A 252 8.32 5.21 -7.48
N ARG A 253 7.92 4.31 -6.58
CA ARG A 253 8.26 2.88 -6.67
C ARG A 253 7.16 2.02 -6.09
N LEU A 254 7.15 0.76 -6.50
CA LEU A 254 6.15 -0.22 -6.11
C LEU A 254 6.74 -1.16 -5.04
N PHE A 255 5.91 -1.46 -4.04
CA PHE A 255 6.17 -2.52 -3.08
C PHE A 255 5.05 -3.55 -3.10
N MET A 256 5.41 -4.84 -3.13
CA MET A 256 4.51 -5.92 -2.75
C MET A 256 5.10 -6.63 -1.55
N ALA A 257 4.31 -6.79 -0.50
CA ALA A 257 4.75 -7.53 0.68
C ALA A 257 3.72 -8.56 1.13
N CYS A 258 4.21 -9.66 1.68
CA CYS A 258 3.39 -10.70 2.27
C CYS A 258 4.18 -11.48 3.31
N MET A 259 3.45 -12.12 4.23
CA MET A 259 4.00 -13.15 5.09
C MET A 259 4.23 -14.43 4.26
N SER A 260 5.40 -15.02 4.39
CA SER A 260 5.68 -16.35 3.85
C SER A 260 6.73 -17.06 4.69
N GLN A 261 6.49 -18.34 4.98
CA GLN A 261 7.40 -19.17 5.78
C GLN A 261 7.83 -18.48 7.10
N ARG A 262 6.90 -17.72 7.71
CA ARG A 262 7.13 -16.94 8.95
C ARG A 262 8.12 -15.78 8.81
N LYS A 263 8.22 -15.19 7.62
CA LYS A 263 8.92 -13.94 7.39
C LYS A 263 8.03 -12.97 6.65
N LEU A 264 8.23 -11.68 6.90
CA LEU A 264 7.75 -10.61 6.05
C LEU A 264 8.67 -10.54 4.83
N VAL A 265 8.16 -10.89 3.66
CA VAL A 265 8.89 -10.73 2.39
C VAL A 265 8.42 -9.45 1.73
N ILE A 266 9.35 -8.55 1.42
CA ILE A 266 9.12 -7.25 0.78
C ILE A 266 9.81 -7.28 -0.59
N ARG A 267 9.02 -7.12 -1.65
CA ARG A 267 9.51 -6.90 -3.02
C ARG A 267 9.45 -5.42 -3.33
N GLN A 268 10.55 -4.87 -3.79
CA GLN A 268 10.69 -3.47 -4.14
C GLN A 268 11.10 -3.35 -5.61
N SER A 269 10.45 -2.48 -6.36
CA SER A 269 10.86 -2.15 -7.73
C SER A 269 12.11 -1.25 -7.77
N LYS A 270 12.63 -1.01 -8.98
CA LYS A 270 13.47 0.18 -9.22
C LYS A 270 12.70 1.48 -8.91
N LEU A 271 13.41 2.58 -8.78
CA LEU A 271 12.82 3.91 -8.68
C LEU A 271 12.44 4.41 -10.08
N TYR A 272 11.20 4.89 -10.24
CA TYR A 272 10.68 5.41 -11.50
C TYR A 272 10.57 6.92 -11.45
N SER A 273 10.89 7.57 -12.58
CA SER A 273 10.73 9.02 -12.70
C SER A 273 9.30 9.41 -13.03
N PHE A 274 8.82 10.44 -12.32
CA PHE A 274 7.61 11.21 -12.59
C PHE A 274 7.97 12.71 -12.69
N GLU A 275 9.23 13.04 -12.97
CA GLU A 275 9.68 14.43 -13.12
C GLU A 275 9.03 15.12 -14.32
N TRP A 276 8.72 14.35 -15.37
CA TRP A 276 7.99 14.82 -16.55
C TRP A 276 6.73 13.99 -16.76
N LYS A 277 5.58 14.66 -16.92
CA LYS A 277 4.26 14.03 -17.06
C LYS A 277 4.21 13.02 -18.20
N ASP A 278 4.75 13.40 -19.36
CA ASP A 278 4.65 12.61 -20.59
C ASP A 278 5.62 11.41 -20.61
N GLU A 279 6.62 11.40 -19.72
CA GLU A 279 7.57 10.29 -19.55
C GLU A 279 7.20 9.38 -18.38
N ALA A 280 6.29 9.82 -17.51
CA ALA A 280 5.88 9.10 -16.32
C ALA A 280 5.22 7.76 -16.69
N PRO A 281 5.60 6.64 -16.03
CA PRO A 281 5.04 5.32 -16.31
C PRO A 281 3.65 5.13 -15.65
N VAL A 282 2.74 6.09 -15.84
CA VAL A 282 1.43 6.15 -15.16
C VAL A 282 0.62 4.88 -15.40
N ASP A 283 0.61 4.35 -16.63
CA ASP A 283 -0.13 3.13 -16.97
C ASP A 283 0.40 1.91 -16.24
N LEU A 284 1.72 1.78 -16.03
CA LEU A 284 2.30 0.69 -15.23
C LEU A 284 1.78 0.76 -13.80
N PHE A 285 1.88 1.94 -13.17
CA PHE A 285 1.46 2.13 -11.78
C PHE A 285 -0.04 1.94 -11.61
N ALA A 286 -0.86 2.50 -12.51
CA ALA A 286 -2.31 2.35 -12.48
C ALA A 286 -2.73 0.89 -12.62
N ARG A 287 -2.15 0.13 -13.58
CA ARG A 287 -2.44 -1.30 -13.76
C ARG A 287 -2.09 -2.11 -12.53
N VAL A 288 -0.91 -1.89 -11.96
CA VAL A 288 -0.45 -2.61 -10.77
C VAL A 288 -1.32 -2.24 -9.57
N TYR A 289 -1.62 -0.97 -9.34
CA TYR A 289 -2.51 -0.54 -8.25
C TYR A 289 -3.93 -1.10 -8.37
N LEU A 290 -4.45 -1.23 -9.60
CA LEU A 290 -5.72 -1.89 -9.91
C LEU A 290 -5.63 -3.43 -9.87
N SER A 291 -4.65 -4.00 -9.17
CA SER A 291 -4.51 -5.44 -9.11
C SER A 291 -5.68 -6.09 -8.36
N LYS A 292 -6.21 -7.16 -8.95
CA LYS A 292 -7.13 -8.06 -8.25
C LYS A 292 -6.39 -9.19 -7.53
N PRO A 293 -7.04 -9.86 -6.56
CA PRO A 293 -6.47 -11.01 -5.88
C PRO A 293 -6.11 -12.14 -6.84
N LEU A 294 -4.90 -12.67 -6.68
CA LEU A 294 -4.46 -13.90 -7.31
C LEU A 294 -4.32 -14.97 -6.22
N VAL A 295 -5.22 -15.94 -6.26
CA VAL A 295 -5.30 -16.99 -5.23
C VAL A 295 -4.59 -18.24 -5.74
N PRO A 296 -3.66 -18.82 -4.96
CA PRO A 296 -3.11 -20.14 -5.26
C PRO A 296 -4.25 -21.16 -5.43
N ARG A 297 -4.19 -21.99 -6.48
CA ARG A 297 -5.10 -23.15 -6.57
C ARG A 297 -4.76 -24.08 -5.42
N ILE A 298 -5.70 -24.27 -4.50
CA ILE A 298 -5.62 -25.25 -3.40
C ILE A 298 -5.86 -26.64 -3.99
#